data_AF-A0AAU6CDV1-F1
#
_entry.id   AF-A0AAU6CDV1-F1
#
_cell.length_a   1.000
_cell.length_b   1.000
_cell.length_c   1.000
_cell.angle_alpha   90.00
_cell.angle_beta   90.00
_cell.angle_gamma   90.00
#
_symmetry.space_group_name_H-M   'P 1'
#
loop_
_entity.id
_entity.type
_entity.pdbx_description
1 polymer ?
#
loop_
_entity_poly.entity_id
_entity_poly.type
_entity_poly.pdbx_seq_one_letter_code
_entity_poly.pdbx_strand_id
1 'polypeptide(L)'
;MSVPYIALTSSQHQLLAELVLSTLPSPAHEPESAVARGLSQHQMQSDASALLWMGLIAESKGILSVTLLGSVVYQRAAREDAENRLVAVAAFADALEAASHSEVDQRRISYALRQLAQGAITLDEAVGYLS
;
A
#
# COMPACT_ATOMS: atom_id res chain seq x y z
N MET A 1 -6.74 18.69 13.80
CA MET A 1 -6.05 17.65 14.59
C MET A 1 -5.02 17.00 13.69
N SER A 2 -3.76 16.87 14.13
CA SER A 2 -2.70 16.21 13.36
C SER A 2 -2.83 14.69 13.50
N VAL A 3 -2.80 13.97 12.37
CA VAL A 3 -2.76 12.51 12.37
C VAL A 3 -1.37 12.06 12.84
N PRO A 4 -1.25 11.17 13.83
CA PRO A 4 0.05 10.67 14.26
C PRO A 4 0.76 9.96 13.10
N TYR A 5 2.09 10.10 13.01
CA TYR A 5 2.88 9.30 12.10
C TYR A 5 3.17 7.96 12.77
N ILE A 6 2.70 6.88 12.16
CA ILE A 6 2.91 5.51 12.63
C ILE A 6 3.50 4.74 11.45
N ALA A 7 4.76 4.34 11.57
CA ALA A 7 5.41 3.52 10.56
C ALA A 7 4.88 2.08 10.68
N LEU A 8 4.12 1.64 9.67
CA LEU A 8 3.64 0.27 9.56
C LEU A 8 4.56 -0.53 8.66
N THR A 9 4.76 -1.81 8.98
CA THR A 9 5.36 -2.75 8.03
C THR A 9 4.42 -2.98 6.85
N SER A 10 4.93 -3.49 5.72
CA SER A 10 4.09 -3.83 4.57
C SER A 10 2.97 -4.82 4.93
N SER A 11 3.26 -5.79 5.80
CA SER A 11 2.28 -6.79 6.25
C SER A 11 1.21 -6.19 7.16
N GLN A 12 1.59 -5.27 8.06
CA GLN A 12 0.64 -4.52 8.89
C GLN A 12 -0.26 -3.62 8.05
N HIS A 13 0.31 -2.95 7.04
CA HIS A 13 -0.46 -2.13 6.11
C HIS A 13 -1.44 -2.97 5.30
N GLN A 14 -1.03 -4.16 4.84
CA GLN A 14 -1.90 -5.09 4.12
C GLN A 14 -3.06 -5.57 5.00
N LEU A 15 -2.80 -5.98 6.25
CA LEU A 15 -3.86 -6.37 7.19
C LEU A 15 -4.82 -5.21 7.48
N LEU A 16 -4.30 -3.99 7.64
CA LEU A 16 -5.13 -2.81 7.85
C LEU A 16 -5.98 -2.48 6.61
N ALA A 17 -5.44 -2.65 5.40
CA ALA A 17 -6.16 -2.46 4.15
C ALA A 17 -7.33 -3.44 4.02
N GLU A 18 -7.11 -4.72 4.33
CA GLU A 18 -8.18 -5.73 4.37
C GLU A 18 -9.28 -5.34 5.38
N LEU A 19 -8.88 -4.88 6.58
CA LEU A 19 -9.81 -4.47 7.63
C LEU A 19 -10.60 -3.19 7.32
N VAL A 20 -10.08 -2.35 6.43
CA VAL A 20 -10.81 -1.18 5.89
C VAL A 20 -11.89 -1.61 4.91
N LEU A 21 -11.67 -2.70 4.17
CA LEU A 21 -12.65 -3.25 3.22
C LEU A 21 -13.71 -4.12 3.89
N SER A 22 -13.31 -4.91 4.88
CA SER A 22 -14.19 -5.84 5.58
C SER A 22 -13.65 -6.19 6.96
N THR A 23 -14.54 -6.41 7.93
CA THR A 23 -14.16 -7.06 9.20
C THR A 23 -13.64 -8.47 8.95
N LEU A 24 -12.69 -8.93 9.78
CA LEU A 24 -12.07 -10.25 9.67
C LEU A 24 -12.24 -11.05 10.96
N PRO A 25 -12.38 -12.39 10.90
CA PRO A 25 -12.25 -13.22 12.09
C PRO A 25 -10.88 -13.02 12.74
N SER A 26 -10.87 -13.01 14.07
CA SER A 26 -9.64 -12.93 14.85
C SER A 26 -8.80 -14.19 14.63
N PRO A 27 -7.50 -14.07 14.35
CA PRO A 27 -6.62 -15.24 14.16
C PRO A 27 -6.49 -16.07 15.44
N ALA A 28 -6.83 -15.52 16.62
CA ALA A 28 -6.90 -16.28 17.87
C ALA A 28 -8.11 -17.22 17.93
N HIS A 29 -9.19 -16.90 17.20
CA HIS A 29 -10.43 -17.66 17.18
C HIS A 29 -10.57 -18.53 15.92
N GLU A 30 -10.08 -18.06 14.77
CA GLU A 30 -10.20 -18.75 13.50
C GLU A 30 -8.89 -18.64 12.68
N PRO A 31 -7.85 -19.39 13.07
CA PRO A 31 -6.52 -19.30 12.44
C PRO A 31 -6.52 -19.68 10.95
N GLU A 32 -7.43 -20.56 10.52
CA GLU A 32 -7.56 -20.99 9.11
C GLU A 32 -7.98 -19.83 8.18
N SER A 33 -8.65 -18.81 8.73
CA SER A 33 -9.05 -17.60 8.00
C SER A 33 -7.86 -16.81 7.46
N ALA A 34 -6.70 -16.90 8.12
CA ALA A 34 -5.45 -16.28 7.67
C ALA A 34 -4.94 -16.92 6.37
N VAL A 35 -4.96 -18.26 6.33
CA VAL A 35 -4.47 -19.05 5.19
C VAL A 35 -5.32 -18.83 3.96
N ALA A 36 -6.64 -18.73 4.12
CA ALA A 36 -7.57 -18.44 3.03
C ALA A 36 -7.31 -17.10 2.31
N ARG A 37 -6.60 -16.17 2.97
CA ARG A 37 -6.22 -14.85 2.41
C ARG A 37 -4.75 -14.79 1.97
N GLY A 38 -4.08 -15.93 1.91
CA GLY A 38 -2.66 -16.01 1.54
C GLY A 38 -1.72 -15.40 2.57
N LEU A 39 -2.18 -15.19 3.81
CA LEU A 39 -1.38 -14.66 4.91
C LEU A 39 -0.81 -15.81 5.75
N SER A 40 0.41 -15.64 6.27
CA SER A 40 0.93 -16.60 7.24
C SER A 40 0.26 -16.38 8.60
N GLN A 41 -0.21 -17.46 9.23
CA GLN A 41 -0.93 -17.39 10.50
C GLN A 41 -0.11 -16.68 11.58
N HIS A 42 1.18 -17.01 11.70
CA HIS A 42 2.07 -16.40 12.67
C HIS A 42 2.25 -14.89 12.42
N GLN A 43 2.40 -14.48 11.15
CA GLN A 43 2.54 -13.06 10.81
C GLN A 43 1.23 -12.32 11.08
N MET A 44 0.07 -12.88 10.71
CA MET A 44 -1.22 -12.27 10.96
C MET A 44 -1.49 -12.09 12.45
N GLN A 45 -1.14 -13.08 13.29
CA GLN A 45 -1.32 -12.98 14.74
C GLN A 45 -0.39 -11.92 15.35
N SER A 46 0.87 -11.88 14.93
CA SER A 46 1.84 -10.87 15.35
C SER A 46 1.38 -9.46 14.95
N ASP A 47 0.96 -9.28 13.70
CA ASP A 47 0.52 -7.98 13.17
C ASP A 47 -0.79 -7.54 13.79
N ALA A 48 -1.77 -8.43 13.96
CA ALA A 48 -3.02 -8.11 14.66
C ALA A 48 -2.76 -7.67 16.10
N SER A 49 -1.85 -8.36 16.82
CA SER A 49 -1.47 -7.99 18.18
C SER A 49 -0.82 -6.61 18.25
N ALA A 50 0.08 -6.30 17.32
CA ALA A 50 0.71 -4.98 17.24
C ALA A 50 -0.30 -3.87 16.90
N LEU A 51 -1.19 -4.11 15.94
CA LEU A 51 -2.24 -3.15 15.53
C LEU A 51 -3.27 -2.92 16.64
N LEU A 52 -3.62 -3.95 17.43
CA LEU A 52 -4.46 -3.83 18.63
C LEU A 52 -3.78 -2.97 19.69
N TRP A 53 -2.49 -3.22 19.96
CA TRP A 53 -1.71 -2.44 20.93
C TRP A 53 -1.59 -0.96 20.53
N MET A 54 -1.45 -0.67 19.24
CA MET A 54 -1.45 0.69 18.70
C MET A 54 -2.86 1.33 18.64
N GLY A 55 -3.91 0.57 18.95
CA GLY A 55 -5.30 1.04 18.88
C GLY A 55 -5.79 1.32 17.46
N LEU A 56 -5.16 0.73 16.43
CA LEU A 56 -5.54 0.92 15.03
C LEU A 56 -6.71 -0.01 14.65
N ILE A 57 -6.78 -1.16 15.29
CA ILE A 57 -7.87 -2.13 15.13
C ILE A 57 -8.47 -2.44 16.50
N ALA A 58 -9.69 -2.97 16.51
CA ALA A 58 -10.39 -3.42 17.70
C ALA A 58 -10.93 -4.83 17.49
N GLU A 59 -10.94 -5.63 18.56
CA GLU A 59 -11.53 -6.96 18.58
C GLU A 59 -12.81 -6.96 19.40
N SER A 60 -13.89 -7.48 18.82
CA SER A 60 -15.16 -7.69 19.51
C SER A 60 -15.78 -9.00 19.07
N LYS A 61 -16.09 -9.88 20.04
CA LYS A 61 -16.69 -11.20 19.79
C LYS A 61 -15.91 -12.04 18.77
N GLY A 62 -14.58 -11.99 18.83
CA GLY A 62 -13.69 -12.70 17.92
C GLY A 62 -13.65 -12.14 16.50
N ILE A 63 -14.10 -10.90 16.29
CA ILE A 63 -14.05 -10.20 15.01
C ILE A 63 -13.16 -8.97 15.15
N LEU A 64 -12.17 -8.86 14.27
CA LEU A 64 -11.33 -7.69 14.07
C LEU A 64 -12.03 -6.67 13.18
N SER A 65 -11.95 -5.40 13.57
CA SER A 65 -12.48 -4.27 12.83
C SER A 65 -11.51 -3.10 12.91
N VAL A 66 -11.48 -2.27 11.86
CA VAL A 66 -10.68 -1.05 11.88
C VAL A 66 -11.31 0.00 12.81
N THR A 67 -10.49 0.69 13.59
CA THR A 67 -10.95 1.85 14.38
C THR A 67 -10.95 3.11 13.53
N LEU A 68 -11.56 4.19 14.03
CA LEU A 68 -11.42 5.50 13.39
C LEU A 68 -9.96 5.92 13.23
N LEU A 69 -9.11 5.71 14.25
CA LEU A 69 -7.69 6.03 14.18
C LEU A 69 -7.00 5.20 13.09
N GLY A 70 -7.29 3.90 13.03
CA GLY A 70 -6.79 3.01 11.98
C GLY A 70 -7.18 3.48 10.59
N SER A 71 -8.44 3.89 10.38
CA SER A 71 -8.90 4.42 9.09
C SER A 71 -8.15 5.69 8.70
N VAL A 72 -7.91 6.60 9.65
CA VAL A 72 -7.19 7.85 9.38
C VAL A 72 -5.71 7.58 9.08
N VAL A 73 -5.06 6.67 9.81
CA VAL A 73 -3.67 6.26 9.54
C VAL A 73 -3.54 5.61 8.16
N TYR A 74 -4.46 4.72 7.81
CA TYR A 74 -4.52 4.09 6.49
C TYR A 74 -4.70 5.13 5.37
N GLN A 75 -5.68 6.04 5.51
CA GLN A 75 -5.94 7.07 4.50
C GLN A 75 -4.76 8.03 4.33
N ARG A 76 -4.06 8.37 5.41
CA ARG A 76 -2.84 9.16 5.35
C ARG A 76 -1.75 8.46 4.54
N ALA A 77 -1.47 7.19 4.85
CA ALA A 77 -0.46 6.41 4.12
C ALA A 77 -0.81 6.29 2.63
N ALA A 78 -2.08 5.99 2.31
CA ALA A 78 -2.56 5.93 0.93
C ALA A 78 -2.44 7.26 0.19
N ARG A 79 -2.65 8.38 0.90
CA ARG A 79 -2.45 9.72 0.33
C ARG A 79 -0.97 10.03 0.08
N GLU A 80 -0.09 9.76 1.04
CA GLU A 80 1.36 9.97 0.90
C GLU A 80 1.91 9.14 -0.28
N ASP A 81 1.47 7.88 -0.42
CA ASP A 81 1.82 7.03 -1.55
C ASP A 81 1.32 7.58 -2.90
N ALA A 82 0.07 8.06 -2.96
CA ALA A 82 -0.47 8.68 -4.16
C ALA A 82 0.28 9.98 -4.53
N GLU A 83 0.63 10.81 -3.55
CA GLU A 83 1.44 12.03 -3.75
C GLU A 83 2.83 11.68 -4.29
N ASN A 84 3.50 10.66 -3.73
CA ASN A 84 4.78 10.17 -4.23
C ASN A 84 4.71 9.67 -5.67
N ARG A 85 3.65 8.93 -6.03
CA ARG A 85 3.42 8.48 -7.41
C ARG A 85 3.17 9.62 -8.37
N LEU A 86 2.44 10.66 -7.96
CA LEU A 86 2.24 11.86 -8.78
C LEU A 86 3.57 12.60 -9.02
N VAL A 87 4.42 12.72 -7.99
CA VAL A 87 5.77 13.30 -8.13
C VAL A 87 6.62 12.48 -9.10
N ALA A 88 6.60 11.14 -8.98
CA ALA A 88 7.34 10.27 -9.89
C ALA A 88 6.84 10.39 -11.34
N VAL A 89 5.53 10.46 -11.56
CA VAL A 89 4.94 10.66 -12.89
C VAL A 89 5.34 12.01 -13.49
N ALA A 90 5.34 13.08 -12.70
CA ALA A 90 5.82 14.39 -13.15
C ALA A 90 7.31 14.34 -13.54
N ALA A 91 8.15 13.74 -12.70
CA ALA A 91 9.58 13.58 -12.99
C ALA A 91 9.85 12.71 -14.23
N PHE A 92 9.01 11.69 -14.47
CA PHE A 92 9.08 10.88 -15.68
C PHE A 92 8.70 11.67 -16.94
N ALA A 93 7.71 12.57 -16.84
CA ALA A 93 7.36 13.46 -17.94
C ALA A 93 8.52 14.43 -18.27
N ASP A 94 9.17 15.01 -17.26
CA ASP A 94 10.36 15.86 -17.45
C ASP A 94 11.49 15.09 -18.15
N ALA A 95 11.72 13.83 -17.74
CA ALA A 95 12.73 12.96 -18.36
C ALA A 95 12.39 12.61 -19.82
N LEU A 96 11.11 12.39 -20.13
CA LEU A 96 10.62 12.13 -21.48
C LEU A 96 10.80 13.36 -22.39
N GLU A 97 10.54 14.56 -21.88
CA GLU A 97 10.75 15.80 -22.63
C GLU A 97 12.23 16.04 -22.95
N ALA A 98 13.14 15.65 -22.04
CA ALA A 98 14.58 15.73 -22.24
C ALA A 98 15.12 14.65 -23.20
N ALA A 99 14.37 13.57 -23.45
CA ALA A 99 14.81 12.47 -24.31
C ALA A 99 14.71 12.82 -25.81
N SER A 100 15.70 12.36 -26.58
CA SER A 100 15.71 12.53 -28.04
C SER A 100 14.53 11.78 -28.68
N HIS A 101 13.58 12.54 -29.25
CA HIS A 101 12.30 12.01 -29.75
C HIS A 101 12.41 10.97 -30.89
N SER A 102 13.61 10.80 -31.48
CA SER A 102 13.82 9.89 -32.62
C SER A 102 14.10 8.44 -32.22
N GLU A 103 14.31 8.13 -30.94
CA GLU A 103 14.72 6.79 -30.47
C GLU A 103 13.67 6.11 -29.57
N VAL A 104 12.64 6.83 -29.13
CA VAL A 104 11.73 6.34 -28.08
C VAL A 104 10.47 5.70 -28.66
N ASP A 105 10.28 4.41 -28.36
CA ASP A 105 9.04 3.69 -28.69
C ASP A 105 7.87 4.17 -27.83
N GLN A 106 6.89 4.84 -28.45
CA GLN A 106 5.67 5.34 -27.80
C GLN A 106 4.89 4.27 -27.02
N ARG A 107 4.95 3.00 -27.43
CA ARG A 107 4.30 1.90 -26.70
C ARG A 107 5.01 1.60 -25.39
N ARG A 108 6.36 1.65 -25.38
CA ARG A 108 7.18 1.49 -24.17
C ARG A 108 6.93 2.62 -23.18
N ILE A 109 6.85 3.86 -23.67
CA ILE A 109 6.49 5.03 -22.83
C ILE A 109 5.12 4.85 -22.18
N SER A 110 4.11 4.51 -22.98
CA SER A 110 2.74 4.36 -22.48
C SER A 110 2.62 3.23 -21.44
N TYR A 111 3.39 2.15 -21.64
CA TYR A 111 3.50 1.06 -20.68
C TYR A 111 4.18 1.52 -19.38
N ALA A 112 5.35 2.14 -19.48
CA ALA A 112 6.13 2.61 -18.33
C ALA A 112 5.33 3.62 -17.50
N LEU A 113 4.69 4.60 -18.14
CA LEU A 113 3.81 5.57 -17.48
C LEU A 113 2.68 4.89 -16.72
N ARG A 114 2.03 3.89 -17.31
CA ARG A 114 0.94 3.15 -16.66
C ARG A 114 1.43 2.38 -15.44
N GLN A 115 2.54 1.66 -15.56
CA GLN A 115 3.12 0.91 -14.46
C GLN A 115 3.58 1.83 -13.32
N LEU A 116 4.20 2.96 -13.66
CA LEU A 116 4.64 3.97 -12.69
C LEU A 116 3.45 4.61 -11.96
N ALA A 117 2.39 5.01 -12.68
CA ALA A 117 1.17 5.56 -12.08
C ALA A 117 0.46 4.54 -11.17
N GLN A 118 0.57 3.25 -11.48
CA GLN A 118 0.04 2.16 -10.65
C GLN A 118 0.95 1.81 -9.46
N GLY A 119 2.17 2.37 -9.39
CA GLY A 119 3.17 2.05 -8.37
C GLY A 119 3.80 0.67 -8.56
N ALA A 120 3.66 0.07 -9.74
CA ALA A 120 4.19 -1.26 -10.05
C ALA A 120 5.69 -1.25 -10.38
N ILE A 121 6.22 -0.10 -10.78
CA ILE A 121 7.65 0.13 -11.01
C ILE A 121 8.07 1.47 -10.39
N THR A 122 9.36 1.60 -10.12
CA THR A 122 10.00 2.82 -9.65
C THR A 122 10.27 3.81 -10.78
N LEU A 123 10.59 5.07 -10.44
CA LEU A 123 10.99 6.07 -11.42
C LEU A 123 12.23 5.63 -12.21
N ASP A 124 13.25 5.07 -11.55
CA ASP A 124 14.48 4.62 -12.20
C ASP A 124 14.21 3.51 -13.23
N GLU A 125 13.35 2.55 -12.88
CA GLU A 125 12.91 1.51 -13.81
C GLU A 125 12.13 2.10 -14.99
N ALA A 126 11.25 3.07 -14.74
CA ALA A 126 10.48 3.74 -15.79
C ALA A 126 11.39 4.53 -16.75
N VAL A 127 12.37 5.27 -16.24
CA VAL A 127 13.36 6.00 -17.04
C VAL A 127 14.18 5.05 -17.92
N GLY A 128 14.43 3.81 -17.48
CA GLY A 128 15.04 2.78 -18.31
C GLY A 128 14.27 2.41 -19.59
N TYR A 129 13.00 2.79 -19.72
CA TYR A 129 12.21 2.64 -20.96
C TYR A 129 12.37 3.79 -21.95
N LEU A 130 13.03 4.89 -21.57
CA LEU A 130 13.34 6.03 -22.43
C LEU A 130 14.63 5.83 -23.25
N SER A 131 15.36 4.75 -22.94
CA SER A 131 16.62 4.32 -23.57
C SER A 131 16.45 3.19 -24.59
#